data_AF-A0A4Q9M874-F1
#
_entry.id   AF-A0A4Q9M874-F1
#
_cell.length_a   1.000
_cell.length_b   1.000
_cell.length_c   1.000
_cell.angle_alpha   90.00
_cell.angle_beta   90.00
_cell.angle_gamma   90.00
#
_symmetry.space_group_name_H-M   'P 1'
#
loop_
_entity.id
_entity.type
_entity.pdbx_description
1 polymer ?
#
loop_
_entity_poly.entity_id
_entity_poly.type
_entity_poly.pdbx_seq_one_letter_code
_entity_poly.pdbx_strand_id
1 'polypeptide(L)'
;MALVLLSPTISSLTYYVDMGDVDYDLEGLREWECSLRSLFSITSYIAQQLRSLRFADVGSPSPLPLSIISPLSQHRHLRTCELLFHSELNFGMLESVFSDFRSLEELSLPQSCLDSNPLELLQGCRKPARAPPAVRLGNLDTLKFPSMHGDMHCSSLAFFASPRLRRLAISIHGFEGRNEPSRTSRVIAESFPSLEAL
;
A
#
# COMPACT_ATOMS: atom_id res chain seq x y z
N MET A 1 -12.47 23.79 15.92
CA MET A 1 -12.35 22.61 16.79
C MET A 1 -13.49 21.65 16.47
N ALA A 2 -13.25 20.60 15.69
CA ALA A 2 -14.22 19.54 15.48
C ALA A 2 -13.92 18.41 16.49
N LEU A 3 -14.71 18.35 17.56
CA LEU A 3 -14.72 17.22 18.48
C LEU A 3 -15.55 16.11 17.82
N VAL A 4 -14.91 15.26 17.01
CA VAL A 4 -15.56 14.06 16.50
C VAL A 4 -15.55 13.03 17.63
N LEU A 5 -16.66 12.92 18.36
CA LEU A 5 -16.91 11.82 19.31
C LEU A 5 -17.10 10.52 18.52
N LEU A 6 -15.99 9.96 18.07
CA LEU A 6 -15.95 8.66 17.41
C LEU A 6 -16.20 7.57 18.46
N SER A 7 -17.15 6.67 18.21
CA SER A 7 -17.48 5.57 19.11
C SER A 7 -16.31 4.57 19.22
N PRO A 8 -16.00 3.99 20.40
CA PRO A 8 -15.00 2.92 20.52
C PRO A 8 -15.37 1.65 19.75
N THR A 9 -16.62 1.55 19.26
CA THR A 9 -17.12 0.42 18.46
C THR A 9 -16.85 0.55 16.96
N ILE A 10 -16.16 1.60 16.52
CA ILE A 10 -15.83 1.77 15.10
C ILE A 10 -14.95 0.62 14.64
N SER A 11 -15.49 -0.17 13.70
CA SER A 11 -14.84 -1.34 13.12
C SER A 11 -14.40 -1.11 11.67
N SER A 12 -14.95 -0.09 11.01
CA SER A 12 -14.58 0.27 9.64
C SER A 12 -14.49 1.79 9.51
N LEU A 13 -13.43 2.26 8.88
CA LEU A 13 -13.22 3.68 8.58
C LEU A 13 -12.84 3.85 7.12
N THR A 14 -13.38 4.90 6.52
CA THR A 14 -13.00 5.34 5.19
C THR A 14 -12.59 6.81 5.25
N TYR A 15 -11.36 7.08 4.81
CA TYR A 15 -10.82 8.40 4.62
C TYR A 15 -10.90 8.75 3.15
N TYR A 16 -11.57 9.85 2.85
CA TYR A 16 -11.50 10.51 1.56
C TYR A 16 -10.79 11.83 1.79
N VAL A 17 -9.63 11.98 1.17
CA VAL A 17 -8.89 13.23 1.21
C VAL A 17 -8.92 13.85 -0.17
N ASP A 18 -9.35 15.10 -0.21
CA ASP A 18 -9.39 15.95 -1.39
C ASP A 18 -8.78 17.29 -0.97
N MET A 19 -7.64 17.62 -1.57
CA MET A 19 -6.95 18.88 -1.34
C MET A 19 -7.46 20.00 -2.26
N GLY A 20 -8.28 19.66 -3.26
CA GLY A 20 -8.68 20.57 -4.34
C GLY A 20 -7.49 21.09 -5.15
N ASP A 21 -7.80 21.94 -6.14
CA ASP A 21 -6.81 22.65 -6.97
C ASP A 21 -6.20 23.84 -6.21
N VAL A 22 -5.68 23.61 -5.00
CA VAL A 22 -5.05 24.65 -4.20
C VAL A 22 -3.53 24.53 -4.36
N ASP A 23 -2.91 25.60 -4.88
CA ASP A 23 -1.45 25.72 -4.95
C ASP A 23 -0.88 25.87 -3.53
N TYR A 24 -0.57 24.73 -2.90
CA TYR A 24 0.16 24.71 -1.64
C TYR A 24 1.66 24.89 -1.88
N ASP A 25 2.28 25.76 -1.09
CA ASP A 25 3.74 25.77 -0.99
C ASP A 25 4.25 24.58 -0.13
N LEU A 26 5.58 24.44 -0.04
CA LEU A 26 6.20 23.34 0.70
C LEU A 26 5.84 23.34 2.21
N GLU A 27 5.54 24.50 2.80
CA GLU A 27 5.12 24.58 4.20
C GLU A 27 3.68 24.11 4.37
N GLY A 28 2.77 24.55 3.49
CA GLY A 28 1.38 24.09 3.47
C GLY A 28 1.25 22.57 3.29
N LEU A 29 2.09 21.97 2.43
CA LEU A 29 2.15 20.52 2.27
C LEU A 29 2.57 19.81 3.57
N ARG A 30 3.59 20.33 4.28
CA ARG A 30 4.04 19.76 5.55
C ARG A 30 2.99 19.88 6.65
N GLU A 31 2.31 21.02 6.75
CA GLU A 31 1.25 21.24 7.73
C GLU A 31 0.08 20.27 7.51
N TRP A 32 -0.27 20.04 6.24
CA TRP A 32 -1.28 19.08 5.87
C TRP A 32 -0.88 17.64 6.21
N GLU A 33 0.35 17.22 5.88
CA GLU A 33 0.87 15.92 6.30
C GLU A 33 0.84 15.73 7.82
N CYS A 34 1.21 16.77 8.58
CA CYS A 34 1.15 16.76 10.04
C CYS A 34 -0.30 16.61 10.55
N SER A 35 -1.25 17.29 9.88
CA SER A 35 -2.67 17.21 10.20
C SER A 35 -3.23 15.81 9.94
N LEU A 36 -2.87 15.19 8.81
CA LEU A 36 -3.25 13.81 8.50
C LEU A 36 -2.65 12.81 9.49
N ARG A 37 -1.36 12.93 9.82
CA ARG A 37 -0.74 12.06 10.83
C ARG A 37 -1.41 12.19 12.20
N SER A 38 -1.80 13.41 12.57
CA SER A 38 -2.54 13.68 13.81
C SER A 38 -3.92 13.03 13.77
N LEU A 39 -4.63 13.10 12.64
CA LEU A 39 -5.92 12.43 12.43
C LEU A 39 -5.80 10.92 12.59
N PHE A 40 -4.79 10.29 11.99
CA PHE A 40 -4.52 8.86 12.16
C PHE A 40 -4.16 8.49 13.60
N SER A 41 -3.43 9.36 14.31
CA SER A 41 -3.08 9.14 15.71
C SER A 41 -4.32 9.20 16.63
N ILE A 42 -5.18 10.20 16.42
CA ILE A 42 -6.46 10.33 17.15
C ILE A 42 -7.36 9.13 16.87
N THR A 43 -7.43 8.72 15.61
CA THR A 43 -8.19 7.54 15.19
C THR A 43 -7.67 6.29 15.86
N SER A 44 -6.35 6.14 15.90
CA SER A 44 -5.71 4.99 16.55
C SER A 44 -6.08 4.89 18.03
N TYR A 45 -6.15 6.04 18.70
CA TYR A 45 -6.55 6.11 20.10
C TYR A 45 -8.03 5.74 20.31
N ILE A 46 -8.93 6.22 19.45
CA ILE A 46 -10.37 6.09 19.66
C ILE A 46 -10.93 4.77 19.10
N ALA A 47 -10.57 4.40 17.89
CA ALA A 47 -11.14 3.26 17.17
C ALA A 47 -10.43 1.94 17.55
N GLN A 48 -10.39 1.60 18.84
CA GLN A 48 -9.63 0.44 19.34
C GLN A 48 -10.05 -0.90 18.69
N GLN A 49 -11.29 -0.99 18.21
CA GLN A 49 -11.85 -2.15 17.53
C GLN A 49 -11.81 -2.06 15.99
N LEU A 50 -10.99 -1.15 15.43
CA LEU A 50 -10.87 -0.97 13.99
C LEU A 50 -10.41 -2.28 13.33
N ARG A 51 -11.20 -2.77 12.37
CA ARG A 51 -10.94 -3.96 11.57
C ARG A 51 -10.64 -3.67 10.11
N SER A 52 -11.16 -2.56 9.62
CA SER A 52 -11.07 -2.19 8.21
C SER A 52 -10.75 -0.71 8.04
N LEU A 53 -9.76 -0.43 7.20
CA LEU A 53 -9.38 0.90 6.79
C LEU A 53 -9.42 0.98 5.26
N ARG A 54 -10.09 2.00 4.75
CA ARG A 54 -9.92 2.47 3.39
C ARG A 54 -9.39 3.90 3.41
N PHE A 55 -8.32 4.16 2.69
CA PHE A 55 -7.75 5.49 2.51
C PHE A 55 -7.68 5.80 1.03
N ALA A 56 -8.44 6.80 0.60
CA ALA A 56 -8.49 7.26 -0.77
C ALA A 56 -8.09 8.73 -0.86
N ASP A 57 -7.15 9.01 -1.75
CA ASP A 57 -6.75 10.37 -2.12
C ASP A 57 -7.21 10.63 -3.55
N VAL A 58 -8.00 11.68 -3.72
CA VAL A 58 -8.73 11.96 -4.96
C VAL A 58 -8.13 13.15 -5.72
N GLY A 59 -7.05 13.76 -5.22
CA GLY A 59 -6.48 14.92 -5.91
C GLY A 59 -5.36 15.66 -5.19
N SER A 60 -4.48 14.97 -4.43
CA SER A 60 -3.35 15.67 -3.83
C SER A 60 -2.30 16.11 -4.87
N PRO A 61 -1.72 17.32 -4.73
CA PRO A 61 -0.71 17.84 -5.67
C PRO A 61 0.67 17.18 -5.51
N SER A 62 0.87 16.36 -4.46
CA SER A 62 2.15 15.74 -4.13
C SER A 62 1.95 14.31 -3.63
N PRO A 63 2.85 13.37 -3.97
CA PRO A 63 2.82 12.02 -3.44
C PRO A 63 2.77 12.03 -1.91
N LEU A 64 1.69 11.45 -1.37
CA LEU A 64 1.47 11.32 0.06
C LEU A 64 2.47 10.36 0.70
N PRO A 65 3.18 10.75 1.78
CA PRO A 65 4.08 9.82 2.44
C PRO A 65 3.27 8.74 3.15
N LEU A 66 3.47 7.48 2.76
CA LEU A 66 2.79 6.31 3.34
C LEU A 66 2.93 6.25 4.88
N SER A 67 3.97 6.85 5.47
CA SER A 67 4.15 6.94 6.92
C SER A 67 2.98 7.57 7.69
N ILE A 68 2.08 8.32 7.05
CA ILE A 68 0.90 8.90 7.72
C ILE A 68 0.01 7.84 8.37
N ILE A 69 -0.05 6.63 7.81
CA ILE A 69 -0.88 5.54 8.36
C ILE A 69 -0.16 4.72 9.45
N SER A 70 1.12 4.98 9.71
CA SER A 70 1.92 4.23 10.71
C SER A 70 1.29 4.17 12.11
N PRO A 71 0.54 5.18 12.62
CA PRO A 71 -0.11 5.06 13.92
C PRO A 71 -1.13 3.91 14.02
N LEU A 72 -1.67 3.44 12.88
CA LEU A 72 -2.65 2.36 12.84
C LEU A 72 -2.03 0.97 12.99
N SER A 73 -0.70 0.84 12.91
CA SER A 73 0.00 -0.45 13.11
C SER A 73 -0.22 -1.03 14.51
N GLN A 74 -0.59 -0.19 15.47
CA GLN A 74 -0.88 -0.57 16.85
C GLN A 74 -2.21 -1.32 17.01
N HIS A 75 -3.12 -1.25 16.02
CA HIS A 75 -4.40 -1.93 16.08
C HIS A 75 -4.26 -3.44 15.89
N ARG A 76 -4.52 -4.20 16.96
CA ARG A 76 -4.49 -5.67 16.92
C ARG A 76 -5.65 -6.31 16.14
N HIS A 77 -6.68 -5.53 15.85
CA HIS A 77 -7.88 -6.00 15.17
C HIS A 77 -7.93 -5.61 13.69
N LEU A 78 -7.01 -4.76 13.22
CA LEU A 78 -7.01 -4.28 11.85
C LEU A 78 -6.62 -5.43 10.91
N ARG A 79 -7.58 -5.86 10.08
CA ARG A 79 -7.45 -6.99 9.16
C ARG A 79 -7.33 -6.55 7.71
N THR A 80 -8.04 -5.50 7.34
CA THR A 80 -8.13 -5.00 5.96
C THR A 80 -7.60 -3.58 5.89
N CYS A 81 -6.70 -3.32 4.95
CA CYS A 81 -6.19 -2.00 4.62
C CYS A 81 -6.22 -1.81 3.11
N GLU A 82 -6.92 -0.78 2.65
CA GLU A 82 -7.05 -0.45 1.24
C GLU A 82 -6.56 0.97 0.99
N LEU A 83 -5.58 1.09 0.12
CA LEU A 83 -4.93 2.34 -0.26
C LEU A 83 -5.25 2.64 -1.72
N LEU A 84 -5.92 3.77 -1.96
CA LEU A 84 -6.38 4.23 -3.27
C LEU A 84 -5.87 5.65 -3.50
N PHE A 85 -4.59 5.80 -3.82
CA PHE A 85 -3.97 7.10 -4.07
C PHE A 85 -2.91 7.02 -5.16
N HIS A 86 -2.65 8.15 -5.80
CA HIS A 86 -1.63 8.30 -6.84
C HIS A 86 -0.34 8.83 -6.23
N SER A 87 0.55 7.92 -5.81
CA SER A 87 1.88 8.28 -5.30
C SER A 87 2.90 7.26 -5.75
N GLU A 88 4.10 7.70 -6.10
CA GLU A 88 5.24 6.80 -6.24
C GLU A 88 5.53 6.14 -4.89
N LEU A 89 5.32 4.83 -4.81
CA LEU A 89 5.58 4.04 -3.61
C LEU A 89 6.82 3.20 -3.85
N ASN A 90 7.84 3.35 -3.00
CA ASN A 90 9.02 2.49 -3.05
C ASN A 90 8.92 1.34 -2.03
N PHE A 91 9.62 0.23 -2.32
CA PHE A 91 9.60 -0.97 -1.47
C PHE A 91 10.13 -0.73 -0.05
N GLY A 92 11.06 0.21 0.14
CA GLY A 92 11.57 0.56 1.47
C GLY A 92 10.51 1.21 2.37
N MET A 93 9.69 2.09 1.81
CA MET A 93 8.55 2.68 2.52
C MET A 93 7.49 1.63 2.84
N LEU A 94 7.17 0.75 1.89
CA LEU A 94 6.24 -0.35 2.12
C LEU A 94 6.71 -1.27 3.25
N GLU A 95 7.99 -1.66 3.24
CA GLU A 95 8.57 -2.54 4.26
C GLU A 95 8.59 -1.86 5.64
N SER A 96 9.03 -0.61 5.72
CA SER A 96 9.07 0.11 7.00
C SER A 96 7.69 0.34 7.61
N VAL A 97 6.64 0.56 6.80
CA VAL A 97 5.29 0.79 7.32
C VAL A 97 4.58 -0.52 7.63
N PHE A 98 4.54 -1.47 6.69
CA PHE A 98 3.71 -2.66 6.84
C PHE A 98 4.34 -3.78 7.65
N SER A 99 5.65 -3.77 7.89
CA SER A 99 6.29 -4.73 8.80
C SER A 99 5.75 -4.66 10.23
N ASP A 100 5.24 -3.48 10.64
CA ASP A 100 4.62 -3.27 11.94
C ASP A 100 3.14 -3.71 11.99
N PHE A 101 2.49 -3.94 10.86
CA PHE A 101 1.06 -4.31 10.78
C PHE A 101 0.86 -5.82 11.01
N ARG A 102 1.01 -6.23 12.27
CA ARG A 102 1.02 -7.66 12.64
C ARG A 102 -0.32 -8.36 12.47
N SER A 103 -1.46 -7.67 12.53
CA SER A 103 -2.78 -8.31 12.42
C SER A 103 -3.36 -8.29 11.00
N LEU A 104 -2.67 -7.63 10.06
CA LEU A 104 -3.18 -7.39 8.72
C LEU A 104 -3.23 -8.69 7.92
N GLU A 105 -4.39 -8.97 7.34
CA GLU A 105 -4.70 -10.17 6.57
C GLU A 105 -4.94 -9.84 5.10
N GLU A 106 -5.47 -8.64 4.81
CA GLU A 106 -5.74 -8.18 3.46
C GLU A 106 -5.17 -6.76 3.25
N LEU A 107 -4.41 -6.61 2.17
CA LEU A 107 -3.81 -5.36 1.76
C LEU A 107 -4.13 -5.10 0.29
N SER A 108 -4.66 -3.92 0.02
CA SER A 108 -4.88 -3.42 -1.34
C SER A 108 -4.00 -2.20 -1.57
N LEU A 109 -3.10 -2.29 -2.56
CA LEU A 109 -2.15 -1.23 -2.91
C LEU A 109 -2.46 -0.65 -4.29
N PRO A 110 -2.18 0.65 -4.52
CA PRO A 110 -2.26 1.22 -5.86
C PRO A 110 -1.17 0.62 -6.77
N GLN A 111 -1.41 0.63 -8.08
CA GLN A 111 -0.47 0.08 -9.06
C GLN A 111 0.89 0.78 -9.06
N SER A 112 0.96 2.05 -8.65
CA SER A 112 2.22 2.81 -8.61
C SER A 112 3.33 2.13 -7.80
N CYS A 113 3.02 1.15 -6.94
CA CYS A 113 3.99 0.24 -6.31
C CYS A 113 4.75 -0.68 -7.29
N LEU A 114 4.11 -1.05 -8.41
CA LEU A 114 4.61 -2.02 -9.39
C LEU A 114 5.18 -1.36 -10.64
N ASP A 115 4.82 -0.10 -10.92
CA ASP A 115 5.27 0.64 -12.11
C ASP A 115 6.75 1.02 -12.06
N SER A 116 7.32 1.13 -10.85
CA SER A 116 8.75 1.33 -10.68
C SER A 116 9.49 0.02 -10.99
N ASN A 117 10.21 -0.04 -12.12
CA ASN A 117 11.11 -1.16 -12.37
C ASN A 117 12.19 -1.17 -11.26
N PRO A 118 12.18 -2.17 -10.36
CA PRO A 118 13.15 -2.22 -9.28
C PRO A 118 14.57 -2.31 -9.83
N LEU A 119 14.77 -2.81 -11.06
CA LEU A 119 16.07 -2.85 -11.72
C LEU A 119 16.50 -1.50 -12.30
N GLU A 120 15.59 -0.61 -12.69
CA GLU A 120 15.97 0.74 -13.16
C GLU A 120 16.42 1.65 -12.01
N LEU A 121 15.77 1.53 -10.84
CA LEU A 121 16.26 2.13 -9.59
C LEU A 121 17.69 1.64 -9.25
N LEU A 122 18.03 0.41 -9.64
CA LEU A 122 19.36 -0.18 -9.45
C LEU A 122 20.34 0.17 -10.59
N GLN A 123 19.87 0.56 -11.78
CA GLN A 123 20.72 0.91 -12.93
C GLN A 123 21.22 2.37 -12.88
N GLY A 124 20.46 3.28 -12.27
CA GLY A 124 20.93 4.65 -12.00
C GLY A 124 21.99 4.74 -10.90
N CYS A 125 22.07 3.72 -10.04
CA CYS A 125 23.06 3.62 -8.97
C CYS A 125 24.24 2.77 -9.46
N ARG A 126 25.42 3.38 -9.67
CA ARG A 126 26.68 2.62 -9.91
C ARG A 126 26.88 1.62 -8.76
N LYS A 127 26.46 0.37 -8.99
CA LYS A 127 26.29 -0.71 -8.00
C LYS A 127 25.25 -0.39 -6.92
N PRO A 128 24.09 -1.04 -6.89
CA PRO A 128 23.31 -1.03 -5.67
C PRO A 128 24.08 -1.80 -4.59
N ALA A 129 24.37 -1.14 -3.47
CA ALA A 129 25.04 -1.78 -2.34
C ALA A 129 24.18 -2.89 -1.69
N ARG A 130 22.88 -2.93 -1.98
CA ARG A 130 21.91 -3.91 -1.47
C ARG A 130 20.76 -4.11 -2.46
N ALA A 131 20.27 -5.34 -2.56
CA ALA A 131 18.99 -5.62 -3.19
C ALA A 131 17.87 -4.80 -2.52
N PRO A 132 16.81 -4.41 -3.24
CA PRO A 132 15.65 -3.76 -2.65
C PRO A 132 15.13 -4.57 -1.46
N PRO A 133 14.69 -3.93 -0.36
CA PRO A 133 14.18 -4.64 0.80
C PRO A 133 12.94 -5.45 0.41
N ALA A 134 12.90 -6.71 0.83
CA ALA A 134 11.70 -7.51 0.70
C ALA A 134 10.63 -7.01 1.67
N VAL A 135 9.48 -6.60 1.16
CA VAL A 135 8.31 -6.19 1.93
C VAL A 135 7.74 -7.42 2.63
N ARG A 136 8.03 -7.54 3.92
CA ARG A 136 7.60 -8.68 4.75
C ARG A 136 6.20 -8.45 5.28
N LEU A 137 5.26 -9.24 4.80
CA LEU A 137 3.84 -9.16 5.18
C LEU A 137 3.46 -10.46 5.90
N GLY A 138 3.79 -10.53 7.19
CA GLY A 138 3.85 -11.80 7.94
C GLY A 138 2.54 -12.58 8.02
N ASN A 139 1.41 -11.89 8.20
CA ASN A 139 0.08 -12.49 8.34
C ASN A 139 -0.85 -12.27 7.15
N LEU A 140 -0.32 -11.69 6.07
CA LEU A 140 -1.13 -11.39 4.91
C LEU A 140 -1.58 -12.68 4.22
N ASP A 141 -2.89 -12.77 4.02
CA ASP A 141 -3.55 -13.84 3.28
C ASP A 141 -3.89 -13.38 1.86
N THR A 142 -4.29 -12.11 1.72
CA THR A 142 -4.75 -11.53 0.45
C THR A 142 -4.00 -10.25 0.10
N LEU A 143 -3.46 -10.20 -1.11
CA LEU A 143 -2.85 -9.01 -1.70
C LEU A 143 -3.64 -8.60 -2.94
N LYS A 144 -4.06 -7.34 -3.01
CA LYS A 144 -4.87 -6.80 -4.10
C LYS A 144 -4.21 -5.61 -4.78
N PHE A 145 -4.41 -5.53 -6.09
CA PHE A 145 -4.02 -4.41 -6.93
C PHE A 145 -5.25 -4.05 -7.83
N PRO A 146 -6.11 -3.12 -7.38
CA PRO A 146 -7.48 -2.95 -7.90
C PRO A 146 -7.61 -2.08 -9.16
N SER A 147 -6.63 -1.25 -9.47
CA SER A 147 -6.66 -0.40 -10.67
C SER A 147 -5.34 -0.54 -11.41
N MET A 148 -5.31 -1.36 -12.47
CA MET A 148 -4.15 -1.45 -13.35
C MET A 148 -4.39 -0.73 -14.69
N HIS A 149 -3.49 0.18 -15.02
CA HIS A 149 -3.31 0.86 -16.29
C HIS A 149 -1.83 0.71 -16.68
N GLY A 150 -1.49 -0.25 -17.55
CA GLY A 150 -0.15 -0.35 -18.14
C GLY A 150 0.48 -1.75 -18.12
N ASP A 151 1.68 -1.81 -18.68
CA ASP A 151 2.49 -3.03 -18.82
C ASP A 151 3.04 -3.45 -17.45
N MET A 152 2.62 -4.62 -16.98
CA MET A 152 2.95 -5.12 -15.64
C MET A 152 4.43 -5.53 -15.54
N HIS A 153 5.22 -4.82 -14.73
CA HIS A 153 6.51 -5.32 -14.26
C HIS A 153 6.32 -6.37 -13.15
N CYS A 154 5.94 -7.60 -13.53
CA CYS A 154 5.71 -8.73 -12.62
C CYS A 154 6.90 -9.02 -11.69
N SER A 155 8.10 -8.64 -12.09
CA SER A 155 9.32 -8.73 -11.29
C SER A 155 9.22 -8.00 -9.94
N SER A 156 8.36 -6.98 -9.85
CA SER A 156 8.06 -6.25 -8.62
C SER A 156 7.40 -7.13 -7.55
N LEU A 157 6.71 -8.20 -7.96
CA LEU A 157 6.09 -9.16 -7.03
C LEU A 157 7.13 -9.97 -6.24
N ALA A 158 8.33 -10.17 -6.78
CA ALA A 158 9.42 -10.88 -6.10
C ALA A 158 9.93 -10.17 -4.84
N PHE A 159 9.56 -8.88 -4.67
CA PHE A 159 9.91 -8.10 -3.48
C PHE A 159 8.86 -8.20 -2.38
N PHE A 160 7.71 -8.85 -2.61
CA PHE A 160 6.74 -9.13 -1.56
C PHE A 160 7.00 -10.53 -0.99
N ALA A 161 7.22 -10.60 0.31
CA ALA A 161 7.44 -11.84 1.02
C ALA A 161 6.33 -12.05 2.05
N SER A 162 5.42 -12.98 1.75
CA SER A 162 4.37 -13.38 2.67
C SER A 162 4.16 -14.89 2.66
N PRO A 163 4.58 -15.61 3.72
CA PRO A 163 4.51 -17.08 3.76
C PRO A 163 3.07 -17.61 3.82
N ARG A 164 2.12 -16.73 4.16
CA ARG A 164 0.70 -17.06 4.35
C ARG A 164 -0.18 -16.58 3.20
N LEU A 165 0.39 -15.95 2.17
CA LEU A 165 -0.38 -15.45 1.06
C LEU A 165 -1.05 -16.60 0.31
N ARG A 166 -2.38 -16.56 0.24
CA ARG A 166 -3.21 -17.54 -0.47
C ARG A 166 -3.88 -16.93 -1.68
N ARG A 167 -4.18 -15.64 -1.64
CA ARG A 167 -4.96 -14.94 -2.67
C ARG A 167 -4.19 -13.73 -3.18
N LEU A 168 -4.02 -13.69 -4.50
CA LEU A 168 -3.45 -12.55 -5.21
C LEU A 168 -4.49 -12.07 -6.24
N ALA A 169 -5.08 -10.90 -5.99
CA ALA A 169 -6.08 -10.33 -6.89
C ALA A 169 -5.47 -9.17 -7.68
N ILE A 170 -5.23 -9.40 -8.96
CA ILE A 170 -4.66 -8.43 -9.89
C ILE A 170 -5.76 -8.07 -10.89
N SER A 171 -6.31 -6.86 -10.80
CA SER A 171 -7.34 -6.40 -11.75
C SER A 171 -6.67 -5.78 -12.96
N ILE A 172 -6.44 -6.58 -14.01
CA ILE A 172 -5.78 -6.13 -15.23
C ILE A 172 -6.80 -5.58 -16.22
N HIS A 173 -6.77 -4.27 -16.49
CA HIS A 173 -7.42 -3.70 -17.67
C HIS A 173 -6.40 -3.61 -18.82
N GLY A 174 -6.64 -4.33 -19.93
CA GLY A 174 -5.87 -4.16 -21.18
C GLY A 174 -4.98 -5.32 -21.64
N PHE A 175 -5.24 -6.57 -21.25
CA PHE A 175 -4.46 -7.72 -21.74
C PHE A 175 -4.81 -8.09 -23.20
N GLU A 176 -4.36 -7.29 -24.16
CA GLU A 176 -4.38 -7.66 -25.58
C GLU A 176 -3.11 -8.46 -25.94
N GLY A 177 -3.16 -9.78 -25.73
CA GLY A 177 -2.74 -10.72 -26.77
C GLY A 177 -1.25 -10.96 -27.04
N ARG A 178 -0.31 -10.82 -26.10
CA ARG A 178 1.08 -11.30 -26.35
C ARG A 178 1.64 -12.10 -25.18
N ASN A 179 1.84 -13.41 -25.39
CA ASN A 179 2.84 -14.37 -24.84
C ASN A 179 3.52 -14.20 -23.45
N GLU A 180 3.10 -13.27 -22.58
CA GLU A 180 3.59 -13.06 -21.23
C GLU A 180 2.96 -13.90 -20.09
N PRO A 181 1.84 -14.65 -20.24
CA PRO A 181 1.25 -15.32 -19.09
C PRO A 181 2.16 -16.41 -18.49
N SER A 182 3.15 -16.93 -19.24
CA SER A 182 4.10 -17.94 -18.75
C SER A 182 5.21 -17.36 -17.86
N ARG A 183 5.66 -16.13 -18.11
CA ARG A 183 6.73 -15.48 -17.32
C ARG A 183 6.14 -14.87 -16.05
N THR A 184 4.99 -14.21 -16.17
CA THR A 184 4.21 -13.69 -15.05
C THR A 184 3.82 -14.80 -14.07
N SER A 185 3.24 -15.90 -14.57
CA SER A 185 2.83 -17.02 -13.72
C SER A 185 4.02 -17.66 -13.00
N ARG A 186 5.18 -17.76 -13.67
CA ARG A 186 6.40 -18.26 -13.04
C ARG A 186 6.93 -17.35 -11.93
N VAL A 187 7.00 -16.04 -12.15
CA VAL A 187 7.43 -15.08 -11.11
C VAL A 187 6.47 -15.11 -9.92
N ILE A 188 5.16 -15.18 -10.17
CA ILE A 188 4.14 -15.31 -9.13
C ILE A 188 4.32 -16.61 -8.35
N ALA A 189 4.49 -17.75 -9.03
CA ALA A 189 4.69 -19.05 -8.39
C ALA A 189 5.99 -19.13 -7.58
N GLU A 190 7.08 -18.51 -8.07
CA GLU A 190 8.35 -18.42 -7.34
C GLU A 190 8.26 -17.49 -6.13
N SER A 191 7.50 -16.40 -6.23
CA SER A 191 7.34 -15.40 -5.15
C SER A 191 6.36 -15.87 -4.07
N PHE A 192 5.34 -16.63 -4.46
CA PHE A 192 4.24 -17.05 -3.58
C PHE A 192 3.88 -18.53 -3.78
N PRO A 193 4.68 -19.45 -3.22
CA PRO A 193 4.49 -20.89 -3.40
C PRO A 193 3.20 -21.43 -2.75
N SER A 194 2.59 -20.67 -1.83
CA SER A 194 1.38 -21.03 -1.09
C SER A 194 0.08 -20.53 -1.73
N LEU A 195 0.13 -19.90 -2.91
CA LEU A 195 -1.09 -19.40 -3.58
C LEU A 195 -2.05 -20.53 -3.90
N GLU A 196 -3.31 -20.33 -3.51
CA GLU A 196 -4.41 -21.12 -4.05
C GLU A 196 -4.54 -20.77 -5.54
N ALA A 197 -4.82 -21.77 -6.38
CA ALA A 197 -4.77 -21.61 -7.85
C ALA A 197 -5.49 -20.33 -8.32
N LEU A 198 -4.78 -19.51 -9.11
CA LEU A 198 -5.24 -18.22 -9.66
C LEU A 198 -6.49 -18.38 -10.54
#